data_AF-A0A2D6PPA4-F1
#
_entry.id   AF-A0A2D6PPA4-F1
#
_cell.length_a   1.000
_cell.length_b   1.000
_cell.length_c   1.000
_cell.angle_alpha   90.00
_cell.angle_beta   90.00
_cell.angle_gamma   90.00
#
_symmetry.space_group_name_H-M   'P 1'
#
loop_
_entity.id
_entity.type
_entity.pdbx_description
1 polymer ?
#
loop_
_entity_poly.entity_id
_entity_poly.type
_entity_poly.pdbx_seq_one_letter_code
_entity_poly.pdbx_strand_id
1 'polypeptide(L)'
;MAGSRHPSAGLFGGRIYQDRAADRLWCCGVGMGWWPNLCRLRGHGKAGAGRYLKEERVDGLTGCGLLVRREVFDRVGLLDEEWFVYVEDADLCARARKAGFDSVYVPGAVLEHAGAGSTGGGYSRGRKYLTAYGSVLYLRRHGTLLLWLGFVCVDLLMWPLLFVISVPTGRIGGAFAKLRGMIDGFLGRPIDKGVLSQAEASS
;
A
#
# COMPACT_ATOMS: atom_id res chain seq x y z
N MET A 1 -16.57 -7.37 21.16
CA MET A 1 -16.24 -6.90 19.78
C MET A 1 -14.72 -6.94 19.58
N ALA A 2 -14.16 -6.88 18.37
CA ALA A 2 -12.69 -6.99 18.18
C ALA A 2 -11.89 -5.96 19.01
N GLY A 3 -12.42 -4.74 19.17
CA GLY A 3 -11.83 -3.72 20.02
C GLY A 3 -11.78 -4.05 21.52
N SER A 4 -12.59 -4.98 22.03
CA SER A 4 -12.47 -5.45 23.43
C SER A 4 -11.45 -6.58 23.60
N ARG A 5 -11.15 -7.31 22.51
CA ARG A 5 -10.13 -8.38 22.50
C ARG A 5 -8.71 -7.85 22.29
N HIS A 6 -8.57 -6.70 21.62
CA HIS A 6 -7.29 -6.04 21.34
C HIS A 6 -7.26 -4.63 21.95
N PRO A 7 -6.98 -4.52 23.26
CA PRO A 7 -6.92 -3.21 23.93
C PRO A 7 -5.76 -2.34 23.41
N SER A 8 -4.64 -2.95 22.97
CA SER A 8 -3.50 -2.24 22.37
C SER A 8 -3.68 -1.85 20.90
N ALA A 9 -4.75 -2.35 20.24
CA ALA A 9 -4.98 -2.05 18.83
C ALA A 9 -5.69 -0.72 18.66
N GLY A 10 -5.10 0.16 17.84
CA GLY A 10 -5.71 1.43 17.46
C GLY A 10 -6.38 1.39 16.09
N LEU A 11 -6.03 0.41 15.24
CA LEU A 11 -6.50 0.29 13.87
C LEU A 11 -7.06 -1.11 13.62
N PHE A 12 -8.19 -1.15 12.93
CA PHE A 12 -8.91 -2.38 12.60
C PHE A 12 -9.31 -2.36 11.13
N GLY A 13 -9.11 -3.48 10.43
CA GLY A 13 -9.55 -3.61 9.04
C GLY A 13 -10.04 -5.00 8.73
N GLY A 14 -10.90 -5.08 7.72
CA GLY A 14 -11.62 -6.30 7.36
C GLY A 14 -10.99 -7.09 6.21
N ARG A 15 -11.69 -8.14 5.80
CA ARG A 15 -11.56 -8.75 4.47
C ARG A 15 -12.20 -7.84 3.46
N ILE A 16 -11.43 -7.47 2.44
CA ILE A 16 -11.90 -6.60 1.37
C ILE A 16 -11.91 -7.42 0.10
N TYR A 17 -13.10 -7.61 -0.46
CA TYR A 17 -13.31 -8.25 -1.74
C TYR A 17 -13.17 -7.22 -2.86
N GLN A 18 -12.50 -7.62 -3.95
CA GLN A 18 -12.54 -6.90 -5.21
C GLN A 18 -13.84 -7.22 -5.97
N ASP A 19 -14.20 -8.50 -5.94
CA ASP A 19 -15.45 -9.03 -6.47
C ASP A 19 -15.84 -10.18 -5.55
N ARG A 20 -16.90 -9.98 -4.77
CA ARG A 20 -17.34 -10.97 -3.79
C ARG A 20 -18.03 -12.16 -4.47
N ALA A 21 -18.72 -11.94 -5.59
CA ALA A 21 -19.39 -13.00 -6.33
C ALA A 21 -18.40 -13.98 -6.95
N ALA A 22 -17.27 -13.47 -7.46
CA ALA A 22 -16.15 -14.28 -7.96
C ALA A 22 -15.17 -14.76 -6.87
N ASP A 23 -15.49 -14.54 -5.58
CA ASP A 23 -14.63 -14.81 -4.42
C ASP A 23 -13.22 -14.21 -4.53
N ARG A 24 -13.07 -13.06 -5.18
CA ARG A 24 -11.77 -12.44 -5.44
C ARG A 24 -11.43 -11.40 -4.39
N LEU A 25 -10.40 -11.64 -3.59
CA LEU A 25 -9.94 -10.69 -2.59
C LEU A 25 -9.15 -9.52 -3.20
N TRP A 26 -9.45 -8.33 -2.71
CA TRP A 26 -8.60 -7.15 -2.86
C TRP A 26 -7.47 -7.16 -1.85
N CYS A 27 -7.80 -7.29 -0.55
CA CYS A 27 -6.84 -7.16 0.55
C CYS A 27 -7.38 -7.75 1.87
N CYS A 28 -6.50 -8.35 2.66
CA CYS A 28 -6.75 -8.82 4.03
C CYS A 28 -5.69 -8.27 5.00
N GLY A 29 -5.25 -7.03 4.77
CA GLY A 29 -4.13 -6.38 5.45
C GLY A 29 -2.89 -6.24 4.57
N VAL A 30 -1.92 -5.48 5.08
CA VAL A 30 -0.69 -5.13 4.38
C VAL A 30 0.50 -5.73 5.10
N GLY A 31 1.43 -6.31 4.34
CA GLY A 31 2.75 -6.69 4.82
C GLY A 31 3.80 -5.70 4.33
N MET A 32 4.71 -5.29 5.21
CA MET A 32 5.83 -4.40 4.89
C MET A 32 7.15 -5.17 4.98
N GLY A 33 8.06 -4.96 4.03
CA GLY A 33 9.35 -5.65 4.03
C GLY A 33 10.03 -5.68 2.68
N TRP A 34 10.69 -6.80 2.37
CA TRP A 34 11.49 -6.98 1.16
C TRP A 34 10.59 -7.39 -0.02
N TRP A 35 9.66 -6.50 -0.34
CA TRP A 35 8.71 -6.63 -1.45
C TRP A 35 8.91 -5.46 -2.41
N PRO A 36 8.46 -5.56 -3.67
CA PRO A 36 8.51 -4.42 -4.59
C PRO A 36 7.77 -3.21 -4.02
N ASN A 37 8.45 -2.08 -3.92
CA ASN A 37 7.95 -0.86 -3.27
C ASN A 37 7.59 -1.07 -1.78
N LEU A 38 8.28 -2.01 -1.10
CA LEU A 38 8.19 -2.32 0.33
C LEU A 38 6.89 -2.97 0.81
N CYS A 39 5.84 -2.92 0.00
CA CYS A 39 4.48 -3.24 0.41
C CYS A 39 3.94 -4.44 -0.38
N ARG A 40 3.22 -5.32 0.31
CA ARG A 40 2.45 -6.39 -0.31
C ARG A 40 1.04 -6.43 0.27
N LEU A 41 0.05 -6.26 -0.60
CA LEU A 41 -1.35 -6.51 -0.25
C LEU A 41 -1.55 -8.01 0.00
N ARG A 42 -1.94 -8.36 1.23
CA ARG A 42 -2.12 -9.74 1.64
C ARG A 42 -3.42 -10.29 1.06
N GLY A 43 -3.33 -11.41 0.33
CA GLY A 43 -4.49 -12.06 -0.28
C GLY A 43 -4.94 -11.45 -1.61
N HIS A 44 -4.27 -10.42 -2.11
CA HIS A 44 -4.64 -9.78 -3.36
C HIS A 44 -4.72 -10.76 -4.54
N GLY A 45 -5.86 -10.74 -5.24
CA GLY A 45 -6.15 -11.60 -6.39
C GLY A 45 -6.42 -13.08 -6.05
N LYS A 46 -6.46 -13.45 -4.77
CA LYS A 46 -6.71 -14.83 -4.32
C LYS A 46 -8.17 -15.02 -3.90
N ALA A 47 -8.58 -16.29 -3.88
CA ALA A 47 -9.82 -16.74 -3.25
C ALA A 47 -9.87 -16.35 -1.77
N GLY A 48 -11.00 -15.81 -1.32
CA GLY A 48 -11.25 -15.43 0.07
C GLY A 48 -11.97 -16.48 0.89
N ALA A 49 -12.80 -17.31 0.25
CA ALA A 49 -13.56 -18.36 0.91
C ALA A 49 -12.60 -19.39 1.53
N GLY A 50 -12.85 -19.72 2.80
CA GLY A 50 -12.03 -20.68 3.56
C GLY A 50 -10.60 -20.21 3.88
N ARG A 51 -10.20 -18.99 3.47
CA ARG A 51 -8.84 -18.45 3.69
C ARG A 51 -8.90 -17.18 4.52
N TYR A 52 -7.77 -16.85 5.14
CA TYR A 52 -7.62 -15.64 5.96
C TYR A 52 -8.67 -15.54 7.08
N LEU A 53 -9.07 -16.65 7.68
CA LEU A 53 -10.13 -16.68 8.71
C LEU A 53 -9.62 -16.36 10.13
N LYS A 54 -8.32 -16.16 10.29
CA LYS A 54 -7.69 -15.89 11.59
C LYS A 54 -7.57 -14.39 11.82
N GLU A 55 -8.04 -13.93 12.98
CA GLU A 55 -7.78 -12.59 13.50
C GLU A 55 -6.31 -12.48 13.91
N GLU A 56 -5.60 -11.45 13.44
CA GLU A 56 -4.16 -11.31 13.67
C GLU A 56 -3.69 -9.86 13.50
N ARG A 57 -2.53 -9.57 14.07
CA ARG A 57 -1.83 -8.29 13.87
C ARG A 57 -1.17 -8.27 12.49
N VAL A 58 -1.15 -7.09 11.86
CA VAL A 58 -0.59 -6.87 10.52
C VAL A 58 0.29 -5.62 10.48
N ASP A 59 1.14 -5.52 9.46
CA ASP A 59 2.03 -4.37 9.29
C ASP A 59 1.30 -3.10 8.82
N GLY A 60 0.06 -3.23 8.40
CA GLY A 60 -0.77 -2.10 8.02
C GLY A 60 -2.11 -2.57 7.48
N LEU A 61 -2.96 -1.60 7.24
CA LEU A 61 -4.31 -1.78 6.71
C LEU A 61 -4.52 -0.75 5.62
N THR A 62 -5.38 -1.08 4.66
CA THR A 62 -5.67 -0.17 3.54
C THR A 62 -6.81 0.78 3.89
N GLY A 63 -6.74 2.03 3.43
CA GLY A 63 -7.75 3.07 3.68
C GLY A 63 -9.18 2.70 3.26
N CYS A 64 -9.36 1.81 2.28
CA CYS A 64 -10.67 1.36 1.77
C CYS A 64 -11.52 0.54 2.76
N GLY A 65 -11.00 0.22 3.94
CA GLY A 65 -11.73 -0.53 4.97
C GLY A 65 -11.09 -0.40 6.34
N LEU A 66 -10.73 0.83 6.72
CA LEU A 66 -9.98 1.15 7.93
C LEU A 66 -10.87 1.80 9.00
N LEU A 67 -10.95 1.18 10.17
CA LEU A 67 -11.53 1.75 11.38
C LEU A 67 -10.41 2.14 12.33
N VAL A 68 -10.43 3.38 12.82
CA VAL A 68 -9.38 3.93 13.68
C VAL A 68 -9.99 4.42 14.99
N ARG A 69 -9.37 4.10 16.13
CA ARG A 69 -9.76 4.68 17.42
C ARG A 69 -9.45 6.15 17.42
N ARG A 70 -10.35 6.96 18.00
CA ARG A 70 -10.15 8.40 18.16
C ARG A 70 -8.79 8.75 18.79
N GLU A 71 -8.38 8.01 19.81
CA GLU A 71 -7.10 8.22 20.52
C GLU A 71 -5.87 8.12 19.59
N VAL A 72 -5.96 7.37 18.49
CA VAL A 72 -4.88 7.34 17.48
C VAL A 72 -4.74 8.72 16.86
N PHE A 73 -5.84 9.32 16.40
CA PHE A 73 -5.81 10.67 15.82
C PHE A 73 -5.38 11.72 16.84
N ASP A 74 -5.82 11.60 18.09
CA ASP A 74 -5.40 12.50 19.16
C ASP A 74 -3.88 12.43 19.42
N ARG A 75 -3.25 11.25 19.25
CA ARG A 75 -1.82 11.06 19.48
C ARG A 75 -0.92 11.27 18.27
N VAL A 76 -1.37 10.92 17.07
CA VAL A 76 -0.51 10.96 15.87
C VAL A 76 -0.98 11.92 14.79
N GLY A 77 -2.17 12.50 14.93
CA GLY A 77 -2.79 13.36 13.91
C GLY A 77 -3.52 12.59 12.81
N LEU A 78 -4.18 13.34 11.93
CA LEU A 78 -4.99 12.81 10.82
C LEU A 78 -4.11 12.24 9.68
N LEU A 79 -4.74 11.90 8.56
CA LEU A 79 -4.05 11.67 7.30
C LEU A 79 -3.35 12.97 6.88
N ASP A 80 -2.14 12.83 6.37
CA ASP A 80 -1.31 13.94 5.96
C ASP A 80 -1.61 14.26 4.48
N GLU A 81 -2.07 15.47 4.21
CA GLU A 81 -2.55 15.90 2.88
C GLU A 81 -1.42 16.02 1.86
N GLU A 82 -0.15 16.05 2.31
CA GLU A 82 1.01 16.03 1.41
C GLU A 82 1.16 14.69 0.68
N TRP A 83 0.46 13.64 1.11
CA TRP A 83 0.50 12.30 0.52
C TRP A 83 -0.61 12.13 -0.52
N PHE A 84 -0.25 12.27 -1.79
CA PHE A 84 -1.19 11.99 -2.87
C PHE A 84 -1.21 10.50 -3.22
N VAL A 85 -2.21 9.79 -2.68
CA VAL A 85 -2.66 8.41 -3.01
C VAL A 85 -1.59 7.32 -2.84
N TYR A 86 -1.96 6.23 -2.15
CA TYR A 86 -1.20 4.97 -1.90
C TYR A 86 -0.28 4.93 -0.68
N VAL A 87 -0.08 6.03 0.04
CA VAL A 87 0.89 6.05 1.16
C VAL A 87 0.31 6.66 2.42
N GLU A 88 -0.76 7.44 2.31
CA GLU A 88 -1.44 8.11 3.42
C GLU A 88 -1.87 7.11 4.51
N ASP A 89 -2.38 5.95 4.11
CA ASP A 89 -2.79 4.88 5.01
C ASP A 89 -1.60 4.13 5.61
N ALA A 90 -0.56 3.88 4.81
CA ALA A 90 0.70 3.28 5.27
C ALA A 90 1.43 4.18 6.28
N ASP A 91 1.48 5.49 6.03
CA ASP A 91 2.02 6.51 6.92
C ASP A 91 1.27 6.55 8.25
N LEU A 92 -0.07 6.59 8.20
CA LEU A 92 -0.91 6.55 9.41
C LEU A 92 -0.66 5.26 10.21
N CYS A 93 -0.62 4.10 9.55
CA CYS A 93 -0.32 2.82 10.20
C CYS A 93 1.06 2.82 10.85
N ALA A 94 2.07 3.39 10.18
CA ALA A 94 3.43 3.46 10.69
C ALA A 94 3.56 4.44 11.87
N ARG A 95 2.91 5.61 11.81
CA ARG A 95 2.83 6.55 12.93
C ARG A 95 2.11 5.95 14.12
N ALA A 96 0.97 5.30 13.90
CA ALA A 96 0.22 4.64 14.96
C ALA A 96 1.04 3.52 15.64
N ARG A 97 1.75 2.70 14.85
CA ARG A 97 2.68 1.69 15.42
C ARG A 97 3.76 2.34 16.28
N LYS A 98 4.38 3.43 15.81
CA LYS A 98 5.40 4.17 16.58
C LYS A 98 4.82 4.74 17.89
N ALA A 99 3.53 5.07 17.94
CA ALA A 99 2.82 5.47 19.14
C ALA A 99 2.36 4.29 20.03
N GLY A 100 2.62 3.03 19.64
CA GLY A 100 2.26 1.84 20.40
C GLY A 100 0.87 1.29 20.09
N PHE A 101 0.23 1.72 19.00
CA PHE A 101 -1.05 1.17 18.55
C PHE A 101 -0.83 0.06 17.51
N ASP A 102 -1.37 -1.12 17.78
CA ASP A 102 -1.36 -2.22 16.82
C ASP A 102 -2.40 -2.01 15.70
N SER A 103 -2.10 -2.54 14.52
CA SER A 103 -3.06 -2.76 13.44
C SER A 103 -3.54 -4.20 13.45
N VAL A 104 -4.86 -4.41 13.50
CA VAL A 104 -5.47 -5.74 13.59
C VAL A 104 -6.37 -6.00 12.40
N TYR A 105 -6.14 -7.13 11.75
CA TYR A 105 -7.02 -7.68 10.74
C TYR A 105 -8.13 -8.49 11.41
N VAL A 106 -9.38 -8.16 11.09
CA VAL A 106 -10.61 -8.73 11.65
C VAL A 106 -11.37 -9.47 10.54
N PRO A 107 -11.28 -10.81 10.46
CA PRO A 107 -11.86 -11.58 9.35
C PRO A 107 -13.38 -11.52 9.29
N GLY A 108 -14.04 -11.24 10.42
CA GLY A 108 -15.49 -11.09 10.48
C GLY A 108 -16.01 -9.79 9.87
N ALA A 109 -15.17 -8.75 9.76
CA ALA A 109 -15.51 -7.54 9.03
C ALA A 109 -15.28 -7.80 7.53
N VAL A 110 -16.33 -7.75 6.73
CA VAL A 110 -16.27 -8.02 5.29
C VAL A 110 -16.76 -6.81 4.53
N LEU A 111 -15.92 -6.30 3.63
CA LEU A 111 -16.19 -5.17 2.76
C LEU A 111 -16.01 -5.58 1.31
N GLU A 112 -16.63 -4.83 0.42
CA GLU A 112 -16.43 -4.94 -1.02
C GLU A 112 -15.97 -3.60 -1.56
N HIS A 113 -14.91 -3.63 -2.34
CA HIS A 113 -14.27 -2.47 -2.92
C HIS A 113 -14.06 -2.75 -4.40
N ALA A 114 -14.77 -2.03 -5.27
CA ALA A 114 -14.55 -2.07 -6.70
C ALA A 114 -13.11 -1.57 -6.98
N GLY A 115 -12.17 -2.52 -7.07
CA GLY A 115 -10.75 -2.21 -7.09
C GLY A 115 -10.39 -1.28 -8.26
N ALA A 116 -9.49 -0.33 -8.00
CA ALA A 116 -8.89 0.57 -8.98
C ALA A 116 -9.84 1.50 -9.75
N GLY A 117 -11.03 1.81 -9.20
CA GLY A 117 -11.94 2.82 -9.78
C GLY A 117 -11.42 4.27 -9.76
N SER A 118 -10.27 4.56 -9.14
CA SER A 118 -9.70 5.93 -9.10
C SER A 118 -8.32 6.04 -9.76
N THR A 119 -7.72 4.91 -10.17
CA THR A 119 -6.33 4.89 -10.66
C THR A 119 -6.09 4.00 -11.88
N GLY A 120 -7.19 3.54 -12.48
CA GLY A 120 -7.20 2.63 -13.61
C GLY A 120 -6.67 1.25 -13.28
N GLY A 121 -7.55 0.26 -13.37
CA GLY A 121 -7.14 -1.14 -13.26
C GLY A 121 -6.02 -1.46 -14.27
N GLY A 122 -4.86 -1.93 -13.80
CA GLY A 122 -3.80 -2.45 -14.67
C GLY A 122 -2.38 -1.95 -14.37
N TYR A 123 -1.45 -2.37 -15.23
CA TYR A 123 -0.04 -1.97 -15.25
C TYR A 123 0.08 -0.53 -15.82
N SER A 124 -0.54 0.46 -15.18
CA SER A 124 -0.48 1.86 -15.66
C SER A 124 0.85 2.52 -15.30
N ARG A 125 1.36 3.39 -16.16
CA ARG A 125 2.60 4.13 -15.93
C ARG A 125 2.48 5.07 -14.74
N GLY A 126 1.35 5.76 -14.61
CA GLY A 126 1.05 6.64 -13.47
C GLY A 126 1.09 5.90 -12.14
N ARG A 127 0.47 4.72 -12.05
CA ARG A 127 0.54 3.89 -10.84
C ARG A 127 1.96 3.44 -10.51
N LYS A 128 2.76 3.03 -11.51
CA LYS A 128 4.17 2.66 -11.30
C LYS A 128 5.00 3.82 -10.78
N TYR A 129 4.78 5.03 -11.29
CA TYR A 129 5.40 6.25 -10.78
C TYR A 129 4.97 6.50 -9.32
N LEU A 130 3.67 6.56 -9.04
CA LEU A 130 3.13 6.92 -7.72
C LEU A 130 3.55 5.93 -6.64
N THR A 131 3.47 4.63 -6.89
CA THR A 131 3.89 3.62 -5.91
C THR A 131 5.41 3.70 -5.63
N ALA A 132 6.23 3.97 -6.64
CA ALA A 132 7.68 4.12 -6.46
C ALA A 132 8.04 5.40 -5.70
N TYR A 133 7.45 6.53 -6.09
CA TYR A 133 7.57 7.80 -5.39
C TYR A 133 7.18 7.66 -3.92
N GLY A 134 6.02 7.06 -3.68
CA GLY A 134 5.49 6.81 -2.35
C GLY A 134 6.38 5.92 -1.47
N SER A 135 6.99 4.87 -2.05
CA SER A 135 7.90 4.01 -1.30
C SER A 135 9.17 4.73 -0.82
N VAL A 136 9.70 5.66 -1.63
CA VAL A 136 10.86 6.47 -1.24
C VAL A 136 10.48 7.44 -0.13
N LEU A 137 9.34 8.12 -0.24
CA LEU A 137 8.85 9.00 0.82
C LEU A 137 8.61 8.24 2.13
N TYR A 138 8.01 7.05 2.06
CA TYR A 138 7.84 6.19 3.24
C TYR A 138 9.18 5.83 3.88
N LEU A 139 10.20 5.48 3.08
CA LEU A 139 11.55 5.19 3.59
C LEU A 139 12.22 6.40 4.24
N ARG A 140 12.04 7.60 3.67
CA ARG A 140 12.59 8.82 4.26
C ARG A 140 12.01 9.11 5.64
N ARG A 141 10.72 8.81 5.86
CA ARG A 141 10.02 9.10 7.13
C ARG A 141 10.04 7.95 8.15
N HIS A 142 9.99 6.70 7.68
CA HIS A 142 9.82 5.51 8.52
C HIS A 142 10.86 4.41 8.26
N GLY A 143 11.75 4.59 7.29
CA GLY A 143 12.70 3.57 6.87
C GLY A 143 13.69 3.23 7.98
N THR A 144 13.80 1.93 8.26
CA THR A 144 14.91 1.35 9.02
C THR A 144 16.01 0.92 8.05
N LEU A 145 17.23 0.67 8.56
CA LEU A 145 18.32 0.15 7.73
C LEU A 145 17.90 -1.11 6.94
N LEU A 146 17.14 -2.02 7.57
CA LEU A 146 16.62 -3.22 6.91
C LEU A 146 15.63 -2.93 5.77
N LEU A 147 14.78 -1.92 5.92
CA LEU A 147 13.85 -1.53 4.84
C LEU A 147 14.60 -0.85 3.69
N TRP A 148 15.60 -0.02 4.00
CA TRP A 148 16.49 0.57 3.00
C TRP A 148 17.26 -0.50 2.21
N LEU A 149 17.83 -1.49 2.90
CA LEU A 149 18.51 -2.62 2.25
C LEU A 149 17.54 -3.43 1.37
N GLY A 150 16.35 -3.74 1.89
CA GLY A 150 15.31 -4.43 1.12
C GLY A 150 14.92 -3.68 -0.15
N PHE A 151 14.74 -2.36 -0.06
CA PHE A 151 14.45 -1.51 -1.22
C PHE A 151 15.58 -1.54 -2.25
N VAL A 152 16.84 -1.37 -1.82
CA VAL A 152 17.98 -1.44 -2.75
C VAL A 152 18.04 -2.82 -3.42
N CYS A 153 17.88 -3.91 -2.68
CA CYS A 153 17.93 -5.25 -3.24
C CYS A 153 16.78 -5.53 -4.23
N VAL A 154 15.54 -5.20 -3.86
CA VAL A 154 14.34 -5.62 -4.61
C VAL A 154 13.95 -4.61 -5.70
N ASP A 155 14.20 -3.32 -5.48
CA ASP A 155 13.74 -2.26 -6.38
C ASP A 155 14.86 -1.66 -7.24
N LEU A 156 16.12 -1.67 -6.78
CA LEU A 156 17.29 -1.16 -7.52
C LEU A 156 18.12 -2.28 -8.16
N LEU A 157 18.53 -3.31 -7.41
CA LEU A 157 19.41 -4.37 -7.91
C LEU A 157 18.68 -5.38 -8.81
N MET A 158 17.38 -5.61 -8.59
CA MET A 158 16.56 -6.44 -9.49
C MET A 158 16.10 -5.70 -10.76
N TRP A 159 16.51 -4.44 -10.94
CA TRP A 159 16.08 -3.61 -12.05
C TRP A 159 16.49 -4.14 -13.45
N PRO A 160 17.72 -4.65 -13.68
CA PRO A 160 18.08 -5.27 -14.96
C PRO A 160 17.20 -6.46 -15.31
N LEU A 161 16.82 -7.28 -14.33
CA LEU A 161 15.91 -8.40 -14.52
C LEU A 161 14.51 -7.92 -14.90
N LEU A 162 14.00 -6.90 -14.22
CA LEU A 162 12.72 -6.28 -14.59
C LEU A 162 12.77 -5.69 -16.01
N PHE A 163 13.89 -5.10 -16.41
CA PHE A 163 14.09 -4.60 -17.78
C PHE A 163 14.02 -5.73 -18.82
N VAL A 164 14.77 -6.82 -18.61
CA VAL A 164 14.76 -8.01 -19.49
C VAL A 164 13.35 -8.61 -19.63
N ILE A 165 12.55 -8.64 -18.56
CA ILE A 165 11.17 -9.15 -18.58
C ILE A 165 10.18 -8.13 -19.21
N SER A 166 10.45 -6.83 -19.05
CA SER A 166 9.54 -5.77 -19.48
C SER A 166 9.67 -5.40 -20.96
N VAL A 167 10.84 -5.62 -21.57
CA VAL A 167 11.09 -5.35 -23.00
C VAL A 167 10.23 -6.23 -23.91
N PRO A 168 10.20 -7.58 -23.77
CA PRO A 168 9.38 -8.44 -24.64
C PRO A 168 7.88 -8.25 -24.44
N THR A 169 7.46 -7.78 -23.26
CA THR A 169 6.05 -7.59 -22.91
C THR A 169 5.51 -6.20 -23.27
N GLY A 170 6.34 -5.33 -23.90
CA GLY A 170 5.96 -3.96 -24.25
C GLY A 170 5.76 -3.03 -23.05
N ARG A 171 6.21 -3.45 -21.86
CA ARG A 171 5.97 -2.79 -20.56
C ARG A 171 7.07 -1.81 -20.14
N ILE A 172 8.05 -1.56 -21.01
CA ILE A 172 9.23 -0.74 -20.71
C ILE A 172 8.89 0.66 -20.19
N GLY A 173 7.81 1.27 -20.66
CA GLY A 173 7.35 2.58 -20.17
C GLY A 173 7.00 2.58 -18.68
N GLY A 174 6.55 1.46 -18.10
CA GLY A 174 6.32 1.33 -16.67
C GLY A 174 7.61 1.27 -15.86
N ALA A 175 8.68 0.70 -16.40
CA ALA A 175 10.00 0.68 -15.76
C ALA A 175 10.61 2.09 -15.66
N PHE A 176 10.51 2.88 -16.73
CA PHE A 176 10.93 4.29 -16.72
C PHE A 176 10.08 5.14 -15.78
N ALA A 177 8.77 4.94 -15.77
CA ALA A 177 7.88 5.65 -14.84
C ALA A 177 8.23 5.34 -13.38
N LYS A 178 8.54 4.08 -13.06
CA LYS A 178 9.01 3.66 -11.73
C LYS A 178 10.32 4.38 -11.35
N LEU A 179 11.31 4.39 -12.24
CA LEU A 179 12.60 5.04 -12.01
C LEU A 179 12.44 6.55 -11.78
N ARG A 180 11.64 7.22 -12.62
CA ARG A 180 11.32 8.64 -12.46
C ARG A 180 10.66 8.91 -11.10
N GLY A 181 9.70 8.07 -10.69
CA GLY A 181 9.06 8.17 -9.37
C GLY A 181 10.04 8.06 -8.21
N MET A 182 11.00 7.13 -8.29
CA MET A 182 12.06 7.02 -7.27
C MET A 182 12.90 8.29 -7.20
N ILE A 183 13.42 8.76 -8.33
CA ILE A 183 14.29 9.95 -8.41
C ILE A 183 13.56 11.18 -7.88
N ASP A 184 12.32 11.42 -8.33
CA ASP A 184 11.54 12.56 -7.91
C ASP A 184 11.21 12.48 -6.40
N GLY A 185 10.96 11.29 -5.86
CA GLY A 185 10.78 11.07 -4.41
C GLY A 185 12.06 11.31 -3.60
N PHE A 186 13.24 10.92 -4.12
CA PHE A 186 14.53 11.21 -3.48
C PHE A 186 14.86 12.70 -3.48
N LEU A 187 14.56 13.39 -4.57
CA LEU A 187 14.80 14.82 -4.72
C LEU A 187 13.73 15.68 -4.04
N GLY A 188 12.66 15.09 -3.50
CA GLY A 188 11.55 15.81 -2.87
C GLY A 188 10.79 16.70 -3.86
N ARG A 189 10.76 16.30 -5.14
CA ARG A 189 10.06 17.05 -6.18
C ARG A 189 8.54 16.87 -6.03
N PRO A 190 7.74 17.91 -6.30
CA PRO A 190 6.29 17.78 -6.32
C PRO A 190 5.85 16.83 -7.44
N ILE A 191 4.73 16.12 -7.23
CA ILE A 191 4.19 15.21 -8.24
C ILE A 191 3.68 16.01 -9.44
N ASP A 192 4.08 15.58 -10.63
CA ASP A 192 3.66 16.16 -11.90
C ASP A 192 2.14 16.00 -12.10
N LYS A 193 1.41 17.11 -12.31
CA LYS A 193 -0.04 17.11 -12.53
C LYS A 193 -0.46 16.27 -13.74
N GLY A 194 0.40 16.13 -14.75
CA GLY A 194 0.14 15.26 -15.89
C GLY A 194 0.14 13.77 -15.52
N VAL A 195 0.91 13.37 -14.52
CA VAL A 195 0.92 11.99 -13.99
C VAL A 195 -0.34 11.73 -13.17
N LEU A 196 -0.81 12.72 -12.43
CA LEU A 196 -2.08 12.65 -11.69
C LEU A 196 -3.26 12.48 -12.64
N SER A 197 -3.34 13.34 -13.66
CA SER A 197 -4.38 13.24 -14.69
C SER A 197 -4.34 11.91 -15.44
N GLN A 198 -3.16 11.32 -15.70
CA GLN A 198 -3.07 10.01 -16.34
C GLN A 198 -3.49 8.86 -15.41
N ALA A 199 -3.23 8.97 -14.11
CA ALA A 199 -3.70 8.01 -13.12
C ALA A 199 -5.24 8.08 -12.99
N GLU A 200 -5.80 9.28 -12.98
CA GLU A 200 -7.24 9.53 -12.91
C GLU A 200 -7.95 9.17 -14.23
N ALA A 201 -7.42 9.53 -15.40
CA ALA A 201 -8.06 9.30 -16.71
C ALA A 201 -8.00 7.84 -17.19
N SER A 202 -7.29 6.96 -16.49
CA SER A 202 -7.34 5.52 -16.75
C SER A 202 -8.39 4.80 -15.90
N SER A 203 -9.16 5.53 -15.08
CA SER A 203 -10.33 5.03 -14.32
C SER A 203 -11.62 4.91 -15.13
#